data_AF-A0A1F7FGH4-F1
#
_entry.id   AF-A0A1F7FGH4-F1
#
_cell.length_a   1.000
_cell.length_b   1.000
_cell.length_c   1.000
_cell.angle_alpha   90.00
_cell.angle_beta   90.00
_cell.angle_gamma   90.00
#
_symmetry.space_group_name_H-M   'P 1'
#
loop_
_entity.id
_entity.type
_entity.pdbx_description
1 polymer ?
#
loop_
_entity_poly.entity_id
_entity_poly.type
_entity_poly.pdbx_seq_one_letter_code
_entity_poly.pdbx_strand_id
1 'polypeptide(L)'
;MTIKTTLGASATRRTRQTLIILFLAMAFFATVMHHQAKSSAKIVKKYSSATMALRTIIQTTNPRVIGFGEFHQQEDTSGIPSALKLFTDSLLPELATITSDLIIETWMPEGDCGEAEEQVVEDIQETIKRPETTVNEVEALILKAADLGVQPHILELSCENYKKLQESDTSVDYDTLLAMIPRQIEEKCAVILGSRLDSSSLAPLIAIYGGALHNDIAPDSGMGNAAFGPALKKMTKGKYVEVDVFVPEFIASDEEYRKETWFPAYQKNAGPDSVILFRPGPDRFVIILRTTGNPAVK
;
A
#
# COMPACT_ATOMS: atom_id res chain seq x y z
N MET A 1 -93.27 -13.18 5.74
CA MET A 1 -92.85 -13.65 7.07
C MET A 1 -91.44 -13.11 7.31
N THR A 2 -91.34 -12.22 8.30
CA THR A 2 -90.13 -11.70 8.98
C THR A 2 -89.09 -10.87 8.20
N ILE A 3 -88.96 -9.65 8.72
CA ILE A 3 -88.09 -8.51 8.42
C ILE A 3 -86.76 -8.64 9.19
N LYS A 4 -85.65 -8.08 8.69
CA LYS A 4 -84.62 -7.24 9.39
C LYS A 4 -83.22 -7.42 8.75
N THR A 5 -82.62 -6.43 8.09
CA THR A 5 -82.00 -5.13 8.46
C THR A 5 -80.46 -5.17 8.33
N THR A 6 -79.95 -4.45 7.33
CA THR A 6 -78.90 -3.40 7.33
C THR A 6 -77.58 -3.50 8.13
N LEU A 7 -76.58 -2.86 7.50
CA LEU A 7 -75.28 -2.28 7.94
C LEU A 7 -74.08 -3.23 7.87
N GLY A 8 -72.93 -2.91 7.27
CA GLY A 8 -72.40 -1.62 6.80
C GLY A 8 -70.98 -1.43 7.33
N ALA A 9 -69.95 -1.49 6.46
CA ALA A 9 -68.60 -0.92 6.60
C ALA A 9 -67.84 -1.30 5.30
N SER A 10 -67.49 -0.43 4.35
CA SER A 10 -66.66 0.79 4.41
C SER A 10 -65.30 0.60 5.09
N ALA A 11 -64.33 0.04 4.36
CA ALA A 11 -62.90 0.33 4.43
C ALA A 11 -62.16 -0.68 3.54
N THR A 12 -61.17 -0.38 2.72
CA THR A 12 -60.56 0.90 2.34
C THR A 12 -59.78 0.55 1.07
N ARG A 13 -60.16 1.20 -0.01
CA ARG A 13 -59.42 1.24 -1.28
C ARG A 13 -58.20 2.16 -1.07
N ARG A 14 -57.26 1.76 -0.21
CA ARG A 14 -56.11 2.59 0.20
C ARG A 14 -54.96 1.79 0.82
N THR A 15 -54.58 0.67 0.21
CA THR A 15 -53.42 -0.15 0.66
C THR A 15 -52.64 -0.72 -0.52
N ARG A 16 -52.59 0.01 -1.64
CA ARG A 16 -51.68 -0.30 -2.77
C ARG A 16 -50.82 0.88 -3.24
N GLN A 17 -50.79 2.00 -2.52
CA GLN A 17 -49.98 3.17 -2.87
C GLN A 17 -49.00 3.64 -1.77
N THR A 18 -48.84 2.88 -0.68
CA THR A 18 -47.90 3.22 0.40
C THR A 18 -46.81 2.16 0.61
N LEU A 19 -46.45 1.45 -0.47
CA LEU A 19 -45.35 0.47 -0.46
C LEU A 19 -44.29 0.73 -1.53
N ILE A 20 -44.41 1.85 -2.27
CA ILE A 20 -43.43 2.29 -3.27
C ILE A 20 -42.60 3.50 -2.77
N ILE A 21 -42.99 4.13 -1.67
CA ILE A 21 -42.28 5.32 -1.13
C ILE A 21 -41.28 4.97 0.00
N LEU A 22 -41.26 3.73 0.52
CA LEU A 22 -40.25 3.32 1.50
C LEU A 22 -38.99 2.65 0.91
N PHE A 23 -39.01 2.26 -0.38
CA PHE A 23 -37.81 1.73 -1.06
C PHE A 23 -36.96 2.81 -1.76
N LEU A 24 -37.49 4.02 -1.92
CA LEU A 24 -36.75 5.17 -2.48
C LEU A 24 -36.12 6.07 -1.41
N ALA A 25 -36.45 5.91 -0.13
CA ALA A 25 -35.83 6.67 0.96
C ALA A 25 -34.64 5.93 1.63
N MET A 26 -34.53 4.60 1.51
CA MET A 26 -33.33 3.86 1.93
C MET A 26 -32.28 3.72 0.83
N ALA A 27 -32.66 3.84 -0.44
CA ALA A 27 -31.71 3.93 -1.56
C ALA A 27 -31.02 5.31 -1.66
N PHE A 28 -31.57 6.35 -1.03
CA PHE A 28 -30.98 7.70 -1.02
C PHE A 28 -30.15 8.00 0.24
N PHE A 29 -30.26 7.19 1.30
CA PHE A 29 -29.37 7.28 2.47
C PHE A 29 -28.20 6.27 2.42
N ALA A 30 -28.31 5.20 1.63
CA ALA A 30 -27.19 4.29 1.38
C ALA A 30 -26.18 4.83 0.34
N THR A 31 -26.56 5.82 -0.46
CA THR A 31 -25.65 6.51 -1.41
C THR A 31 -24.99 7.77 -0.85
N VAL A 32 -25.40 8.23 0.35
CA VAL A 32 -24.84 9.44 0.99
C VAL A 32 -23.81 9.12 2.09
N MET A 33 -23.52 7.85 2.38
CA MET A 33 -22.56 7.44 3.41
C MET A 33 -21.51 6.41 2.95
N HIS A 34 -21.26 6.26 1.65
CA HIS A 34 -20.22 5.33 1.12
C HIS A 34 -19.32 5.89 0.02
N HIS A 35 -19.35 7.20 -0.19
CA HIS A 35 -18.18 7.93 -0.67
C HIS A 35 -17.62 8.64 0.56
N GLN A 36 -16.68 8.03 1.28
CA GLN A 36 -15.59 8.88 1.75
C GLN A 36 -14.96 9.38 0.46
N ALA A 37 -15.40 10.56 0.02
CA ALA A 37 -14.71 11.26 -1.04
C ALA A 37 -13.26 11.26 -0.61
N LYS A 38 -12.40 10.50 -1.31
CA LYS A 38 -10.94 10.66 -1.22
C LYS A 38 -10.77 12.17 -1.38
N SER A 39 -10.50 12.88 -0.27
CA SER A 39 -10.37 14.35 -0.29
C SER A 39 -9.38 14.66 -1.39
N SER A 40 -9.63 15.67 -2.23
CA SER A 40 -8.65 16.04 -3.25
C SER A 40 -7.31 16.23 -2.56
N ALA A 41 -6.36 15.35 -2.89
CA ALA A 41 -5.07 15.33 -2.24
C ALA A 41 -4.42 16.68 -2.52
N LYS A 42 -4.18 17.44 -1.46
CA LYS A 42 -3.58 18.76 -1.61
C LYS A 42 -2.12 18.54 -1.98
N ILE A 43 -1.66 19.18 -3.06
CA ILE A 43 -0.22 19.35 -3.28
C ILE A 43 0.31 20.01 -2.02
N VAL A 44 1.23 19.34 -1.34
CA VAL A 44 1.88 19.92 -0.17
C VAL A 44 2.94 20.88 -0.65
N LYS A 45 3.82 20.43 -1.54
CA LYS A 45 4.98 21.20 -1.99
C LYS A 45 5.72 20.54 -3.16
N LYS A 46 6.48 21.34 -3.92
CA LYS A 46 7.54 20.86 -4.83
C LYS A 46 8.89 20.93 -4.13
N TYR A 47 9.74 19.95 -4.37
CA TYR A 47 11.10 19.85 -3.85
C TYR A 47 12.11 19.61 -4.96
N SER A 48 13.36 19.99 -4.73
CA SER A 48 14.47 19.68 -5.64
C SER A 48 14.96 18.22 -5.51
N SER A 49 14.59 17.52 -4.43
CA SER A 49 14.97 16.13 -4.19
C SER A 49 13.93 15.38 -3.34
N ALA A 50 13.92 14.05 -3.46
CA ALA A 50 13.08 13.17 -2.64
C ALA A 50 13.52 13.18 -1.16
N THR A 51 14.83 13.32 -0.89
CA THR A 51 15.37 13.49 0.47
C THR A 51 14.79 14.70 1.19
N MET A 52 14.61 15.84 0.50
CA MET A 52 13.96 17.02 1.11
C MET A 52 12.48 16.80 1.42
N ALA A 53 11.77 16.07 0.54
CA ALA A 53 10.38 15.70 0.79
C ALA A 53 10.30 14.79 2.04
N LEU A 54 11.14 13.75 2.10
CA LEU A 54 11.23 12.82 3.22
C LEU A 54 11.55 13.51 4.55
N ARG A 55 12.54 14.41 4.59
CA ARG A 55 12.85 15.21 5.79
C ARG A 55 11.62 15.97 6.28
N THR A 56 10.84 16.55 5.37
CA THR A 56 9.62 17.28 5.73
C THR A 56 8.57 16.33 6.33
N ILE A 57 8.41 15.13 5.78
CA ILE A 57 7.51 14.12 6.34
C ILE A 57 7.94 13.80 7.77
N ILE A 58 9.19 13.37 7.97
CA ILE A 58 9.71 12.97 9.30
C ILE A 58 9.56 14.10 10.33
N GLN A 59 9.92 15.33 9.97
CA GLN A 59 9.83 16.49 10.87
C GLN A 59 8.39 16.83 11.26
N THR A 60 7.43 16.60 10.36
CA THR A 60 6.03 16.98 10.59
C THR A 60 5.22 15.88 11.26
N THR A 61 5.63 14.61 11.16
CA THR A 61 4.87 13.48 11.70
C THR A 61 5.55 12.78 12.87
N ASN A 62 6.88 12.87 12.98
CA ASN A 62 7.69 12.19 14.02
C ASN A 62 7.31 10.70 14.17
N PRO A 63 7.49 9.90 13.09
CA PRO A 63 7.02 8.51 13.04
C PRO A 63 7.79 7.61 13.99
N ARG A 64 7.17 6.49 14.40
CA ARG A 64 7.85 5.33 15.00
C ARG A 64 8.09 4.21 14.01
N VAL A 65 7.20 4.10 13.02
CA VAL A 65 7.36 3.23 11.86
C VAL A 65 7.01 4.04 10.63
N ILE A 66 7.80 3.90 9.57
CA ILE A 66 7.52 4.49 8.26
C ILE A 66 7.52 3.37 7.21
N GLY A 67 6.44 3.27 6.44
CA GLY A 67 6.31 2.32 5.34
C GLY A 67 6.51 3.01 4.01
N PHE A 68 7.40 2.46 3.19
CA PHE A 68 7.70 2.92 1.84
C PHE A 68 7.08 1.96 0.82
N GLY A 69 6.06 2.43 0.12
CA GLY A 69 5.40 1.70 -0.94
C GLY A 69 5.97 2.08 -2.31
N GLU A 70 6.19 1.11 -3.19
CA GLU A 70 6.44 1.37 -4.61
C GLU A 70 5.39 0.74 -5.51
N PHE A 71 5.31 1.24 -6.73
CA PHE A 71 4.81 0.46 -7.85
C PHE A 71 6.01 -0.28 -8.45
N HIS A 72 5.96 -1.61 -8.47
CA HIS A 72 7.10 -2.41 -8.91
C HIS A 72 7.44 -2.14 -10.38
N GLN A 73 8.74 -2.07 -10.66
CA GLN A 73 9.24 -2.00 -12.03
C GLN A 73 8.90 -3.28 -12.80
N GLN A 74 8.46 -3.11 -14.04
CA GLN A 74 8.18 -4.20 -14.98
C GLN A 74 9.20 -4.21 -16.12
N GLU A 75 9.29 -5.32 -16.86
CA GLU A 75 10.22 -5.49 -18.00
C GLU A 75 10.21 -4.34 -19.01
N ASP A 76 9.02 -3.81 -19.34
CA ASP A 76 8.82 -2.73 -20.30
C ASP A 76 9.39 -1.37 -19.84
N THR A 77 9.70 -1.25 -18.55
CA THR A 77 10.24 -0.04 -17.91
C THR A 77 11.66 -0.24 -17.36
N SER A 78 12.31 -1.37 -17.69
CA SER A 78 13.68 -1.73 -17.25
C SER A 78 14.76 -0.69 -17.54
N GLY A 79 14.58 0.16 -18.56
CA GLY A 79 15.50 1.26 -18.90
C GLY A 79 15.40 2.51 -18.03
N ILE A 80 14.46 2.55 -17.07
CA ILE A 80 14.20 3.70 -16.20
C ILE A 80 14.60 3.32 -14.77
N PRO A 81 15.33 4.16 -14.02
CA PRO A 81 15.65 3.86 -12.62
C PRO A 81 14.40 3.59 -11.77
N SER A 82 14.40 2.48 -11.04
CA SER A 82 13.29 2.08 -10.17
C SER A 82 13.17 2.96 -8.92
N ALA A 83 12.01 2.90 -8.25
CA ALA A 83 11.85 3.53 -6.94
C ALA A 83 12.76 2.85 -5.91
N LEU A 84 12.94 1.53 -5.98
CA LEU A 84 13.88 0.76 -5.16
C LEU A 84 15.33 1.27 -5.28
N LYS A 85 15.82 1.49 -6.50
CA LYS A 85 17.15 2.05 -6.72
C LYS A 85 17.28 3.43 -6.11
N LEU A 86 16.30 4.30 -6.34
CA LEU A 86 16.33 5.65 -5.78
C LEU A 86 16.21 5.65 -4.25
N PHE A 87 15.41 4.75 -3.68
CA PHE A 87 15.32 4.57 -2.24
C PHE A 87 16.68 4.18 -1.66
N THR A 88 17.31 3.17 -2.24
CA THR A 88 18.63 2.65 -1.85
C THR A 88 19.71 3.73 -1.93
N ASP A 89 19.76 4.47 -3.05
CA ASP A 89 20.84 5.42 -3.32
C ASP A 89 20.66 6.76 -2.60
N SER A 90 19.41 7.20 -2.33
CA SER A 90 19.13 8.58 -1.89
C SER A 90 18.34 8.71 -0.59
N LEU A 91 17.40 7.80 -0.31
CA LEU A 91 16.51 7.91 0.85
C LEU A 91 17.06 7.13 2.05
N LEU A 92 17.56 5.91 1.83
CA LEU A 92 18.12 5.09 2.89
C LEU A 92 19.30 5.74 3.62
N PRO A 93 20.28 6.40 2.97
CA PRO A 93 21.35 7.10 3.68
C PRO A 93 20.86 8.21 4.62
N GLU A 94 19.76 8.89 4.26
CA GLU A 94 19.14 9.89 5.13
C GLU A 94 18.45 9.23 6.33
N LEU A 95 17.69 8.15 6.06
CA LEU A 95 16.97 7.40 7.10
C LEU A 95 17.90 6.74 8.11
N ALA A 96 19.04 6.22 7.66
CA ALA A 96 19.99 5.50 8.50
C ALA A 96 20.49 6.31 9.71
N THR A 97 20.39 7.65 9.65
CA THR A 97 20.74 8.51 10.78
C THR A 97 19.78 8.43 11.97
N ILE A 98 18.57 7.88 11.77
CA ILE A 98 17.49 7.81 12.77
C ILE A 98 16.77 6.45 12.82
N THR A 99 17.08 5.55 11.89
CA THR A 99 16.47 4.22 11.75
C THR A 99 17.43 3.15 12.24
N SER A 100 16.93 2.15 12.99
CA SER A 100 17.72 0.99 13.41
C SER A 100 17.49 -0.25 12.56
N ASP A 101 16.29 -0.38 12.00
CA ASP A 101 15.84 -1.60 11.33
C ASP A 101 15.11 -1.26 10.03
N LEU A 102 15.34 -2.07 8.99
CA LEU A 102 14.67 -2.01 7.71
C LEU A 102 14.03 -3.37 7.42
N ILE A 103 12.70 -3.44 7.41
CA ILE A 103 11.96 -4.62 6.96
C ILE A 103 11.74 -4.48 5.45
N ILE A 104 12.04 -5.51 4.68
CA ILE A 104 11.91 -5.52 3.23
C ILE A 104 10.87 -6.58 2.88
N GLU A 105 9.85 -6.18 2.12
CA GLU A 105 8.81 -7.05 1.57
C GLU A 105 9.38 -7.92 0.45
N THR A 106 10.13 -8.92 0.85
CA THR A 106 10.74 -9.92 -0.01
C THR A 106 11.06 -11.13 0.86
N TRP A 107 11.19 -12.31 0.27
CA TRP A 107 11.75 -13.48 0.91
C TRP A 107 12.72 -14.14 -0.06
N MET A 108 13.67 -14.91 0.47
CA MET A 108 14.58 -15.71 -0.34
C MET A 108 14.15 -17.18 -0.19
N PRO A 109 13.91 -17.91 -1.29
CA PRO A 109 13.66 -19.34 -1.20
C PRO A 109 14.91 -20.04 -0.62
N GLU A 110 14.68 -21.01 0.26
CA GLU A 110 15.73 -21.80 0.91
C GLU A 110 16.04 -23.08 0.11
N GLY A 111 15.09 -23.51 -0.74
CA GLY A 111 15.24 -24.69 -1.60
C GLY A 111 15.06 -26.01 -0.86
N ASP A 112 14.50 -25.99 0.34
CA ASP A 112 14.31 -27.16 1.21
C ASP A 112 12.84 -27.62 1.30
N CYS A 113 11.92 -26.92 0.64
CA CYS A 113 10.48 -27.20 0.67
C CYS A 113 9.96 -28.02 -0.54
N GLY A 114 10.83 -28.41 -1.46
CA GLY A 114 10.54 -29.29 -2.61
C GLY A 114 9.70 -28.62 -3.71
N GLU A 115 8.99 -29.44 -4.48
CA GLU A 115 8.23 -29.00 -5.68
C GLU A 115 7.26 -27.83 -5.40
N ALA A 116 6.73 -27.74 -4.17
CA ALA A 116 5.85 -26.64 -3.79
C ALA A 116 6.51 -25.26 -3.82
N GLU A 117 7.76 -25.18 -3.36
CA GLU A 117 8.52 -23.93 -3.39
C GLU A 117 8.98 -23.60 -4.80
N GLU A 118 9.50 -24.60 -5.54
CA GLU A 118 9.91 -24.41 -6.93
C GLU A 118 8.76 -23.85 -7.79
N GLN A 119 7.58 -24.46 -7.70
CA GLN A 119 6.41 -24.04 -8.47
C GLN A 119 5.90 -22.64 -8.08
N VAL A 120 5.84 -22.34 -6.78
CA VAL A 120 5.38 -21.02 -6.31
C VAL A 120 6.36 -19.94 -6.74
N VAL A 121 7.67 -20.19 -6.64
CA VAL A 121 8.69 -19.22 -7.07
C VAL A 121 8.64 -19.00 -8.57
N GLU A 122 8.48 -20.05 -9.38
CA GLU A 122 8.39 -19.96 -10.83
C GLU A 122 7.16 -19.16 -11.28
N ASP A 123 5.97 -19.49 -10.79
CA ASP A 123 4.72 -18.79 -11.16
C ASP A 123 4.76 -17.30 -10.75
N ILE A 124 5.31 -16.97 -9.58
CA ILE A 124 5.49 -15.58 -9.14
C ILE A 124 6.42 -14.82 -10.08
N GLN A 125 7.53 -15.43 -10.52
CA GLN A 125 8.46 -14.80 -11.47
C GLN A 125 7.77 -14.52 -12.81
N GLU A 126 7.02 -15.49 -13.34
CA GLU A 126 6.28 -15.35 -14.60
C GLU A 126 5.17 -14.30 -14.53
N THR A 127 4.49 -14.21 -13.37
CA THR A 127 3.36 -13.30 -13.17
C THR A 127 3.81 -11.87 -12.94
N ILE A 128 4.84 -11.63 -12.11
CA ILE A 128 5.30 -10.28 -11.78
C ILE A 128 6.11 -9.67 -12.94
N LYS A 129 6.78 -10.49 -13.76
CA LYS A 129 7.63 -10.03 -14.89
C LYS A 129 8.62 -8.95 -14.44
N ARG A 130 9.28 -9.21 -13.32
CA ARG A 130 10.26 -8.29 -12.75
C ARG A 130 11.57 -8.44 -13.52
N PRO A 131 12.22 -7.34 -13.96
CA PRO A 131 13.54 -7.44 -14.58
C PRO A 131 14.57 -8.09 -13.63
N GLU A 132 15.47 -8.93 -14.16
CA GLU A 132 16.59 -9.50 -13.40
C GLU A 132 17.42 -8.42 -12.70
N THR A 133 17.57 -7.25 -13.34
CA THR A 133 18.28 -6.11 -12.76
C THR A 133 17.67 -5.63 -11.45
N THR A 134 16.35 -5.72 -11.30
CA THR A 134 15.66 -5.29 -10.06
C THR A 134 15.79 -6.33 -8.94
N VAL A 135 15.99 -7.61 -9.27
CA VAL A 135 16.35 -8.64 -8.26
C VAL A 135 17.68 -8.29 -7.61
N ASN A 136 18.67 -7.89 -8.41
CA ASN A 136 19.97 -7.41 -7.90
C ASN A 136 19.83 -6.12 -7.06
N GLU A 137 18.82 -5.30 -7.31
CA GLU A 137 18.57 -4.09 -6.51
C GLU A 137 18.06 -4.41 -5.09
N VAL A 138 17.35 -5.52 -4.89
CA VAL A 138 16.95 -5.97 -3.54
C VAL A 138 18.16 -6.40 -2.73
N GLU A 139 19.08 -7.16 -3.34
CA GLU A 139 20.34 -7.52 -2.70
C GLU A 139 21.17 -6.27 -2.38
N ALA A 140 21.26 -5.32 -3.33
CA ALA A 140 21.95 -4.06 -3.11
C ALA A 140 21.34 -3.26 -1.95
N LEU A 141 20.01 -3.26 -1.79
CA LEU A 141 19.34 -2.63 -0.66
C LEU A 141 19.75 -3.26 0.67
N ILE A 142 19.73 -4.60 0.76
CA ILE A 142 20.10 -5.35 1.97
C ILE A 142 21.55 -5.02 2.37
N LEU A 143 22.47 -5.12 1.41
CA LEU A 143 23.89 -4.83 1.64
C LEU A 143 24.09 -3.37 2.04
N LYS A 144 23.39 -2.43 1.40
CA LYS A 144 23.52 -1.00 1.70
C LYS A 144 22.97 -0.65 3.09
N ALA A 145 21.86 -1.27 3.51
CA ALA A 145 21.32 -1.08 4.85
C ALA A 145 22.33 -1.54 5.90
N ALA A 146 22.92 -2.72 5.73
CA ALA A 146 23.93 -3.25 6.64
C ALA A 146 25.19 -2.35 6.70
N ASP A 147 25.69 -1.87 5.56
CA ASP A 147 26.81 -0.92 5.46
C ASP A 147 26.55 0.39 6.23
N LEU A 148 25.29 0.84 6.24
CA LEU A 148 24.86 2.02 6.98
C LEU A 148 24.53 1.77 8.45
N GLY A 149 24.70 0.54 8.96
CA GLY A 149 24.38 0.16 10.33
C GLY A 149 22.88 0.00 10.61
N VAL A 150 22.05 -0.09 9.57
CA VAL A 150 20.62 -0.40 9.67
C VAL A 150 20.47 -1.91 9.52
N GLN A 151 19.83 -2.58 10.47
CA GLN A 151 19.62 -4.03 10.43
C GLN A 151 18.56 -4.38 9.38
N PRO A 152 18.90 -5.06 8.27
CA PRO A 152 17.91 -5.49 7.29
C PRO A 152 17.20 -6.75 7.78
N HIS A 153 15.91 -6.85 7.48
CA HIS A 153 15.09 -8.02 7.73
C HIS A 153 14.24 -8.32 6.50
N ILE A 154 14.27 -9.56 6.01
CA ILE A 154 13.37 -10.05 4.96
C ILE A 154 12.26 -10.91 5.57
N LEU A 155 11.21 -11.20 4.81
CA LEU A 155 10.13 -12.11 5.20
C LEU A 155 10.59 -13.57 5.12
N GLU A 156 9.87 -14.44 5.82
CA GLU A 156 10.14 -15.88 5.86
C GLU A 156 8.87 -16.63 5.42
N LEU A 157 9.00 -17.53 4.45
CA LEU A 157 7.94 -18.45 4.07
C LEU A 157 8.32 -19.86 4.50
N SER A 158 7.55 -20.43 5.41
CA SER A 158 7.73 -21.84 5.80
C SER A 158 7.28 -22.78 4.68
N CYS A 159 7.74 -24.03 4.70
CA CYS A 159 7.23 -25.05 3.78
C CYS A 159 5.71 -25.28 3.90
N GLU A 160 5.12 -25.01 5.07
CA GLU A 160 3.66 -25.04 5.22
C GLU A 160 3.00 -23.88 4.47
N ASN A 161 3.62 -22.70 4.46
CA ASN A 161 3.13 -21.57 3.69
C ASN A 161 3.22 -21.84 2.19
N TYR A 162 4.35 -22.36 1.68
CA TYR A 162 4.45 -22.75 0.27
C TYR A 162 3.33 -23.73 -0.14
N LYS A 163 3.05 -24.75 0.67
CA LYS A 163 1.95 -25.68 0.41
C LYS A 163 0.57 -25.03 0.42
N LYS A 164 0.35 -24.02 1.27
CA LYS A 164 -0.92 -23.26 1.30
C LYS A 164 -1.08 -22.37 0.07
N LEU A 165 0.02 -21.94 -0.53
CA LEU A 165 0.02 -21.10 -1.72
C LEU A 165 -0.22 -21.91 -3.00
N GLN A 166 -0.08 -23.23 -2.98
CA GLN A 166 -0.44 -24.05 -4.13
C GLN A 166 -1.97 -24.18 -4.23
N GLU A 167 -2.56 -23.50 -5.22
CA GLU A 167 -3.97 -23.71 -5.58
C GLU A 167 -4.13 -24.98 -6.42
N SER A 168 -3.16 -25.21 -7.31
CA SER A 168 -3.03 -26.41 -8.12
C SER A 168 -1.56 -26.73 -8.37
N ASP A 169 -1.27 -27.82 -9.09
CA ASP A 169 0.08 -28.18 -9.48
C ASP A 169 0.77 -27.12 -10.37
N THR A 170 0.01 -26.16 -10.92
CA THR A 170 0.53 -25.13 -11.86
C THR A 170 0.09 -23.71 -11.53
N SER A 171 -0.52 -23.46 -10.36
CA SER A 171 -0.99 -22.10 -10.02
C SER A 171 -0.86 -21.77 -8.54
N VAL A 172 -0.51 -20.52 -8.30
CA VAL A 172 -0.46 -19.90 -6.97
C VAL A 172 -1.81 -19.29 -6.59
N ASP A 173 -2.24 -19.53 -5.35
CA ASP A 173 -3.32 -18.80 -4.70
C ASP A 173 -2.84 -17.38 -4.33
N TYR A 174 -3.00 -16.46 -5.28
CA TYR A 174 -2.59 -15.06 -5.13
C TYR A 174 -3.39 -14.31 -4.06
N ASP A 175 -4.64 -14.68 -3.79
CA ASP A 175 -5.43 -14.07 -2.72
C ASP A 175 -4.83 -14.42 -1.35
N THR A 176 -4.45 -15.70 -1.17
CA THR A 176 -3.74 -16.15 0.03
C THR A 176 -2.35 -15.51 0.14
N LEU A 177 -1.60 -15.39 -0.95
CA LEU A 177 -0.29 -14.71 -0.97
C LEU A 177 -0.41 -13.24 -0.54
N LEU A 178 -1.32 -12.50 -1.18
CA LEU A 178 -1.57 -11.08 -0.89
C LEU A 178 -1.99 -10.86 0.56
N ALA A 179 -2.76 -11.79 1.15
CA ALA A 179 -3.15 -11.72 2.56
C ALA A 179 -2.05 -12.19 3.53
N MET A 180 -1.03 -12.92 3.06
CA MET A 180 0.04 -13.45 3.91
C MET A 180 1.16 -12.43 4.14
N ILE A 181 1.52 -11.67 3.11
CA ILE A 181 2.54 -10.62 3.15
C ILE A 181 2.34 -9.62 4.31
N PRO A 182 1.18 -8.96 4.45
CA PRO A 182 0.98 -7.98 5.53
C PRO A 182 1.08 -8.62 6.92
N ARG A 183 0.62 -9.87 7.09
CA ARG A 183 0.76 -10.60 8.35
C ARG A 183 2.22 -10.83 8.73
N GLN A 184 3.06 -11.24 7.76
CA GLN A 184 4.49 -11.42 7.98
C GLN A 184 5.19 -10.11 8.36
N ILE A 185 4.85 -9.01 7.70
CA ILE A 185 5.36 -7.67 8.03
C ILE A 185 4.93 -7.24 9.44
N GLU A 186 3.65 -7.43 9.78
CA GLU A 186 3.10 -7.10 11.10
C GLU A 186 3.81 -7.87 12.22
N GLU A 187 3.96 -9.18 12.08
CA GLU A 187 4.64 -10.05 13.05
C GLU A 187 6.09 -9.60 13.25
N LYS A 188 6.83 -9.39 12.16
CA LYS A 188 8.24 -8.97 12.21
C LYS A 188 8.38 -7.58 12.83
N CYS A 189 7.51 -6.64 12.48
CA CYS A 189 7.50 -5.30 13.06
C CYS A 189 7.18 -5.33 14.56
N ALA A 190 6.23 -6.16 15.00
CA ALA A 190 5.88 -6.32 16.41
C ALA A 190 7.07 -6.84 17.24
N VAL A 191 7.80 -7.84 16.73
CA VAL A 191 9.01 -8.39 17.38
C VAL A 191 10.08 -7.30 17.51
N ILE A 192 10.37 -6.57 16.43
CA ILE A 192 11.39 -5.52 16.45
C ILE A 192 10.98 -4.40 17.41
N LEU A 193 9.74 -3.90 17.32
CA LEU A 193 9.23 -2.87 18.24
C LEU A 193 9.37 -3.30 19.70
N GLY A 194 8.98 -4.53 20.03
CA GLY A 194 9.16 -5.09 21.37
C GLY A 194 10.61 -5.04 21.84
N SER A 195 11.54 -5.51 21.00
CA SER A 195 12.98 -5.54 21.34
C SER A 195 13.62 -4.15 21.52
N ARG A 196 13.09 -3.12 20.86
CA ARG A 196 13.64 -1.74 20.92
C ARG A 196 13.04 -0.91 22.05
N LEU A 197 11.87 -1.28 22.59
CA LEU A 197 11.24 -0.57 23.73
C LEU A 197 12.03 -0.74 25.05
N ASP A 198 12.79 -1.84 25.17
CA ASP A 198 13.60 -2.12 26.36
C ASP A 198 14.95 -1.37 26.37
N SER A 199 15.28 -0.64 25.29
CA SER A 199 16.48 0.18 25.20
C SER A 199 16.24 1.60 25.76
N SER A 200 17.07 2.03 26.71
CA SER A 200 16.87 3.22 27.56
C SER A 200 17.18 4.59 26.91
N SER A 201 17.08 4.69 25.59
CA SER A 201 17.22 5.93 24.81
C SER A 201 16.09 6.06 23.80
N LEU A 202 15.85 7.27 23.26
CA LEU A 202 14.85 7.54 22.21
C LEU A 202 14.75 6.37 21.23
N ALA A 203 13.65 5.62 21.31
CA ALA A 203 13.57 4.36 20.58
C ALA A 203 13.59 4.64 19.07
N PRO A 204 14.52 4.02 18.32
CA PRO A 204 14.78 4.35 16.92
C PRO A 204 13.55 4.12 16.02
N LEU A 205 13.57 4.76 14.85
CA LEU A 205 12.60 4.55 13.78
C LEU A 205 12.80 3.15 13.19
N ILE A 206 11.71 2.51 12.77
CA ILE A 206 11.73 1.31 11.94
C ILE A 206 11.23 1.70 10.55
N ALA A 207 11.95 1.31 9.50
CA ALA A 207 11.51 1.48 8.13
C ALA A 207 10.99 0.15 7.56
N ILE A 208 10.01 0.24 6.67
CA ILE A 208 9.50 -0.89 5.88
C ILE A 208 9.59 -0.49 4.41
N TYR A 209 10.01 -1.37 3.54
CA TYR A 209 10.06 -1.14 2.09
C TYR A 209 9.34 -2.27 1.36
N GLY A 210 8.37 -1.94 0.51
CA GLY A 210 7.54 -2.94 -0.19
C GLY A 210 6.58 -2.34 -1.22
N GLY A 211 5.53 -3.10 -1.57
CA GLY A 211 4.52 -2.68 -2.53
C GLY A 211 3.56 -1.65 -1.93
N ALA A 212 3.21 -0.61 -2.70
CA ALA A 212 2.29 0.44 -2.25
C ALA A 212 0.90 -0.11 -1.84
N LEU A 213 0.44 -1.16 -2.51
CA LEU A 213 -0.81 -1.84 -2.17
C LEU A 213 -0.82 -2.38 -0.73
N HIS A 214 0.30 -2.96 -0.27
CA HIS A 214 0.42 -3.49 1.09
C HIS A 214 0.61 -2.38 2.15
N ASN A 215 1.12 -1.22 1.73
CA ASN A 215 1.51 -0.10 2.59
C ASN A 215 0.33 0.73 3.15
N ASP A 216 -0.84 0.62 2.51
CA ASP A 216 -2.00 1.49 2.69
C ASP A 216 -2.57 1.52 4.12
N ILE A 217 -2.70 2.71 4.71
CA ILE A 217 -3.41 2.96 5.99
C ILE A 217 -4.92 2.88 5.82
N ALA A 218 -5.41 3.22 4.64
CA ALA A 218 -6.82 3.24 4.29
C ALA A 218 -7.00 2.54 2.94
N PRO A 219 -6.85 1.20 2.90
CA PRO A 219 -6.98 0.42 1.68
C PRO A 219 -8.41 0.52 1.12
N ASP A 220 -8.54 0.34 -0.19
CA ASP A 220 -9.83 0.31 -0.86
C ASP A 220 -10.70 -0.87 -0.36
N SER A 221 -12.01 -0.79 -0.62
CA SER A 221 -12.97 -1.82 -0.16
C SER A 221 -12.60 -3.19 -0.72
N GLY A 222 -12.50 -4.19 0.15
CA GLY A 222 -12.06 -5.54 -0.20
C GLY A 222 -10.55 -5.78 -0.05
N MET A 223 -9.73 -4.72 -0.04
CA MET A 223 -8.26 -4.82 0.05
C MET A 223 -7.73 -4.76 1.49
N GLY A 224 -8.63 -4.75 2.49
CA GLY A 224 -8.26 -4.61 3.90
C GLY A 224 -7.31 -5.69 4.41
N ASN A 225 -7.44 -6.93 3.91
CA ASN A 225 -6.57 -8.04 4.31
C ASN A 225 -5.22 -8.03 3.60
N ALA A 226 -5.07 -7.23 2.54
CA ALA A 226 -3.84 -7.10 1.79
C ALA A 226 -2.95 -5.96 2.34
N ALA A 227 -3.44 -5.09 3.23
CA ALA A 227 -2.66 -3.95 3.73
C ALA A 227 -2.27 -4.08 5.20
N PHE A 228 -0.99 -3.85 5.52
CA PHE A 228 -0.49 -3.84 6.90
C PHE A 228 -0.66 -2.47 7.58
N GLY A 229 -0.91 -1.41 6.81
CA GLY A 229 -0.99 -0.04 7.32
C GLY A 229 -1.98 0.18 8.47
N PRO A 230 -3.21 -0.38 8.47
CA PRO A 230 -4.16 -0.19 9.56
C PRO A 230 -3.67 -0.84 10.86
N ALA A 231 -3.09 -2.03 10.76
CA ALA A 231 -2.56 -2.78 11.89
C ALA A 231 -1.34 -2.07 12.49
N LEU A 232 -0.39 -1.63 11.67
CA LEU A 232 0.78 -0.89 12.14
C LEU A 232 0.40 0.47 12.74
N LYS A 233 -0.58 1.17 12.17
CA LYS A 233 -1.12 2.39 12.77
C LYS A 233 -1.70 2.15 14.16
N LYS A 234 -2.44 1.06 14.35
CA LYS A 234 -2.94 0.67 15.67
C LYS A 234 -1.81 0.30 16.63
N MET A 235 -0.87 -0.54 16.17
CA MET A 235 0.27 -1.04 16.95
C MET A 235 1.17 0.09 17.46
N THR A 236 1.40 1.11 16.64
CA THR A 236 2.24 2.27 16.95
C THR A 236 1.46 3.42 17.61
N LYS A 237 0.19 3.21 17.98
CA LYS A 237 -0.71 4.24 18.57
C LYS A 237 -0.80 5.50 17.69
N GLY A 238 -0.90 5.31 16.38
CA GLY A 238 -1.01 6.38 15.39
C GLY A 238 0.32 6.89 14.84
N LYS A 239 1.47 6.31 15.24
CA LYS A 239 2.80 6.74 14.79
C LYS A 239 3.36 5.91 13.62
N TYR A 240 2.48 5.36 12.80
CA TYR A 240 2.82 4.76 11.51
C TYR A 240 2.51 5.77 10.41
N VAL A 241 3.46 5.95 9.49
CA VAL A 241 3.33 6.86 8.35
C VAL A 241 3.53 6.07 7.06
N GLU A 242 2.56 6.19 6.16
CA GLU A 242 2.61 5.64 4.80
C GLU A 242 3.23 6.69 3.87
N VAL A 243 4.27 6.27 3.15
CA VAL A 243 4.91 7.06 2.11
C VAL A 243 5.04 6.23 0.84
N ASP A 244 4.24 6.52 -0.17
CA ASP A 244 4.43 5.87 -1.47
C ASP A 244 5.38 6.69 -2.34
N VAL A 245 6.33 6.02 -2.97
CA VAL A 245 7.36 6.61 -3.82
C VAL A 245 7.16 6.08 -5.24
N PHE A 246 6.67 6.93 -6.13
CA PHE A 246 6.36 6.53 -7.50
C PHE A 246 7.30 7.15 -8.52
N VAL A 247 7.77 6.29 -9.43
CA VAL A 247 8.35 6.70 -10.71
C VAL A 247 7.21 7.08 -11.64
N PRO A 248 7.16 8.34 -12.13
CA PRO A 248 6.13 8.82 -13.03
C PRO A 248 5.74 7.89 -14.19
N GLU A 249 6.74 7.32 -14.84
CA GLU A 249 6.58 6.49 -16.03
C GLU A 249 5.88 5.16 -15.71
N PHE A 250 6.00 4.66 -14.48
CA PHE A 250 5.42 3.36 -14.10
C PHE A 250 3.92 3.49 -13.83
N ILE A 251 3.50 4.62 -13.25
CA ILE A 251 2.10 4.87 -12.88
C ILE A 251 1.29 5.58 -13.99
N ALA A 252 1.95 6.08 -15.05
CA ALA A 252 1.27 6.87 -16.08
C ALA A 252 0.34 6.03 -16.98
N SER A 253 0.69 4.76 -17.18
CA SER A 253 -0.08 3.79 -17.98
C SER A 253 -1.11 3.01 -17.15
N ASP A 254 -1.01 3.02 -15.83
CA ASP A 254 -1.89 2.26 -14.95
C ASP A 254 -3.25 2.96 -14.73
N GLU A 255 -4.34 2.26 -15.03
CA GLU A 255 -5.69 2.82 -14.96
C GLU A 255 -6.15 3.14 -13.52
N GLU A 256 -5.70 2.39 -12.53
CA GLU A 256 -6.10 2.61 -11.13
C GLU A 256 -5.37 3.84 -10.56
N TYR A 257 -4.06 3.97 -10.81
CA TYR A 257 -3.32 5.15 -10.38
C TYR A 257 -3.80 6.44 -11.06
N ARG A 258 -4.31 6.36 -12.29
CA ARG A 258 -4.92 7.51 -12.98
C ARG A 258 -6.22 7.99 -12.33
N LYS A 259 -6.89 7.14 -11.56
CA LYS A 259 -8.12 7.48 -10.82
C LYS A 259 -7.82 8.12 -9.46
N GLU A 260 -6.58 8.06 -8.99
CA GLU A 260 -6.18 8.65 -7.72
C GLU A 260 -6.39 10.17 -7.70
N THR A 261 -6.82 10.69 -6.54
CA THR A 261 -7.27 12.09 -6.45
C THR A 261 -6.13 13.11 -6.56
N TRP A 262 -4.88 12.67 -6.33
CA TRP A 262 -3.67 13.47 -6.57
C TRP A 262 -3.25 13.48 -8.04
N PHE A 263 -3.66 12.52 -8.86
CA PHE A 263 -3.12 12.31 -10.22
C PHE A 263 -3.31 13.52 -11.15
N PRO A 264 -4.49 14.17 -11.22
CA PRO A 264 -4.65 15.37 -12.07
C PRO A 264 -3.75 16.53 -11.63
N ALA A 265 -3.56 16.68 -10.32
CA ALA A 265 -2.69 17.71 -9.76
C ALA A 265 -1.21 17.39 -10.03
N TYR A 266 -0.84 16.12 -10.04
CA TYR A 266 0.46 15.64 -10.49
C TYR A 266 0.71 15.99 -11.96
N GLN A 267 -0.17 15.63 -12.89
CA GLN A 267 0.00 15.91 -14.34
C GLN A 267 0.25 17.40 -14.62
N LYS A 268 -0.49 18.29 -13.94
CA LYS A 268 -0.31 19.74 -14.10
C LYS A 268 1.06 20.25 -13.61
N ASN A 269 1.72 19.53 -12.73
CA ASN A 269 2.88 20.00 -11.99
C ASN A 269 4.16 19.22 -12.27
N ALA A 270 4.06 18.06 -12.92
CA ALA A 270 5.17 17.18 -13.27
C ALA A 270 6.22 17.90 -14.12
N GLY A 271 7.48 17.56 -13.91
CA GLY A 271 8.60 18.12 -14.66
C GLY A 271 9.92 17.44 -14.31
N PRO A 272 10.96 17.66 -15.14
CA PRO A 272 12.26 17.01 -14.97
C PRO A 272 13.04 17.51 -13.74
N ASP A 273 12.70 18.69 -13.22
CA ASP A 273 13.47 19.35 -12.15
C ASP A 273 12.79 19.30 -10.78
N SER A 274 11.63 18.66 -10.66
CA SER A 274 10.84 18.69 -9.43
C SER A 274 10.36 17.33 -8.98
N VAL A 275 10.56 17.06 -7.70
CA VAL A 275 9.86 16.02 -6.95
C VAL A 275 8.60 16.65 -6.33
N ILE A 276 7.47 15.97 -6.39
CA ILE A 276 6.20 16.49 -5.88
C ILE A 276 5.77 15.68 -4.67
N LEU A 277 5.45 16.37 -3.57
CA LEU A 277 4.88 15.77 -2.38
C LEU A 277 3.38 16.05 -2.31
N PHE A 278 2.58 15.00 -2.24
CA PHE A 278 1.16 15.04 -1.91
C PHE A 278 0.93 14.52 -0.49
N ARG A 279 -0.19 14.96 0.10
CA ARG A 279 -0.69 14.44 1.38
C ARG A 279 -2.16 14.09 1.22
N PRO A 280 -2.47 12.87 0.72
CA PRO A 280 -3.84 12.40 0.60
C PRO A 280 -4.58 12.29 1.94
N GLY A 281 -3.84 12.11 3.04
CA GLY A 281 -4.38 12.05 4.40
C GLY A 281 -3.38 12.48 5.48
N PRO A 282 -3.78 12.55 6.76
CA PRO A 282 -2.91 13.05 7.84
C PRO A 282 -1.55 12.34 7.93
N ASP A 283 -1.54 11.02 7.79
CA ASP A 283 -0.34 10.17 7.93
C ASP A 283 -0.01 9.43 6.62
N ARG A 284 -0.54 9.92 5.49
CA ARG A 284 -0.37 9.35 4.15
C ARG A 284 0.27 10.37 3.24
N PHE A 285 1.37 9.98 2.60
CA PHE A 285 2.14 10.84 1.71
C PHE A 285 2.46 10.11 0.43
N VAL A 286 2.51 10.87 -0.66
CA VAL A 286 2.95 10.35 -1.95
C VAL A 286 4.05 11.26 -2.46
N ILE A 287 5.21 10.67 -2.72
CA ILE A 287 6.37 11.29 -3.36
C ILE A 287 6.37 10.84 -4.82
N ILE A 288 6.03 11.77 -5.73
CA ILE A 288 6.21 11.53 -7.16
C ILE A 288 7.57 12.04 -7.59
N LEU A 289 8.40 11.16 -8.12
CA LEU A 289 9.75 11.46 -8.57
C LEU A 289 9.75 12.37 -9.80
N ARG A 290 10.92 12.89 -10.15
CA ARG A 290 11.08 13.68 -11.38
C ARG A 290 10.86 12.80 -12.59
N THR A 291 10.28 13.36 -13.66
CA THR A 291 10.14 12.63 -14.92
C THR A 291 11.48 12.55 -15.64
N THR A 292 11.72 11.48 -16.39
CA THR A 292 12.88 11.32 -17.28
C THR A 292 12.76 12.15 -18.57
N GLY A 293 11.66 12.91 -18.74
CA GLY A 293 11.37 13.67 -19.94
C GLY A 293 10.54 12.92 -20.98
N ASN A 294 10.06 11.71 -20.68
CA ASN A 294 9.18 10.93 -21.57
C ASN A 294 7.84 11.67 -21.83
N PRO A 295 7.46 11.93 -23.09
CA PRO A 295 6.20 12.60 -23.43
C PRO A 295 4.93 11.88 -22.95
N ALA A 296 4.98 10.55 -22.78
CA ALA A 296 3.83 9.74 -22.36
C ALA A 296 3.35 10.05 -20.92
N VAL A 297 4.13 10.81 -20.17
CA VAL A 297 3.87 11.20 -18.79
C VAL A 297 3.07 12.51 -18.68
N LYS A 298 2.91 13.26 -19.79
CA LYS A 298 2.22 14.55 -19.86
C LYS A 298 0.76 14.44 -20.30
#